data_AF-U9T938-F1
#
_entry.id   AF-U9T938-F1
#
_cell.length_a   1.000
_cell.length_b   1.000
_cell.length_c   1.000
_cell.angle_alpha   90.00
_cell.angle_beta   90.00
_cell.angle_gamma   90.00
#
_symmetry.space_group_name_H-M   'P 1'
#
loop_
_entity.id
_entity.type
_entity.pdbx_description
1 polymer ?
#
loop_
_entity_poly.entity_id
_entity_poly.type
_entity_poly.pdbx_seq_one_letter_code
_entity_poly.pdbx_strand_id
1 'polypeptide(L)'
;MINKNLIFLLPILVLLLNQVHVNAVDYVPRNIDIEHLSKNILVGSYIGGRSHLKPMLDVATILIERGHNVTLLTSGKYEPSSEYPGLKQITLGPIVTFKNNKRMNIHKDIDYRGLLQLMELTTAVYKINYEKFKHAAKENNIDLFICDALANEPCIDVANNLNKPVVGFTTYMQIMDPKPYKSDPLMGCNISLENESLFERFRCTLIQPLQIAYVFGPFARRLSDIRDQMNIKSVSGKEPKVSLALIDTFFGFEVIYILIKNYN
;
A
#
# COMPACT_ATOMS: atom_id res chain seq x y z
N MET A 1 33.22 38.51 4.29
CA MET A 1 32.06 38.97 3.48
C MET A 1 31.67 37.87 2.52
N ILE A 2 30.72 37.00 2.90
CA ILE A 2 30.17 36.01 1.99
C ILE A 2 29.23 36.77 1.05
N ASN A 3 29.55 36.71 -0.25
CA ASN A 3 28.88 37.49 -1.28
C ASN A 3 27.39 37.09 -1.31
N LYS A 4 26.47 38.03 -1.06
CA LYS A 4 25.01 37.79 -0.93
C LYS A 4 24.40 37.10 -2.17
N ASN A 5 25.13 37.11 -3.30
CA ASN A 5 24.75 36.45 -4.54
C ASN A 5 24.91 34.92 -4.52
N LEU A 6 25.71 34.34 -3.62
CA LEU A 6 25.92 32.88 -3.58
C LEU A 6 24.70 32.13 -3.00
N ILE A 7 23.97 32.76 -2.09
CA ILE A 7 22.78 32.17 -1.44
C ILE A 7 21.61 32.07 -2.42
N PHE A 8 21.53 32.98 -3.42
CA PHE A 8 20.49 32.97 -4.45
C PHE A 8 20.72 31.93 -5.56
N LEU A 9 21.97 31.47 -5.75
CA LEU A 9 22.29 30.46 -6.76
C LEU A 9 22.00 29.03 -6.28
N LEU A 10 22.05 28.78 -4.97
CA LEU A 10 21.75 27.48 -4.37
C LEU A 10 20.33 26.96 -4.68
N PRO A 11 19.24 27.74 -4.52
CA PRO A 11 17.89 27.25 -4.81
C PRO A 11 17.68 27.00 -6.32
N ILE A 12 18.36 27.76 -7.19
CA ILE A 12 18.31 27.57 -8.65
C ILE A 12 19.00 26.25 -9.04
N LEU A 13 20.13 25.93 -8.40
CA LEU A 13 20.81 24.65 -8.60
C LEU A 13 19.95 23.47 -8.12
N VAL A 14 19.24 23.62 -7.00
CA VAL A 14 18.29 22.61 -6.49
C VAL A 14 17.07 22.44 -7.42
N LEU A 15 16.60 23.51 -8.06
CA LEU A 15 15.53 23.45 -9.07
C LEU A 15 15.98 22.76 -10.37
N LEU A 16 17.21 23.02 -10.82
CA LEU A 16 17.78 22.39 -12.03
C LEU A 16 18.09 20.90 -11.82
N LEU A 17 18.48 20.48 -10.60
CA LEU A 17 18.69 19.07 -10.26
C LEU A 17 17.39 18.24 -10.15
N ASN A 18 16.23 18.90 -10.05
CA ASN A 18 14.91 18.26 -9.98
C ASN A 18 14.17 18.23 -11.33
N GLN A 19 14.85 18.47 -12.45
CA GLN A 19 14.26 18.28 -13.78
C GLN A 19 14.10 16.78 -14.06
N VAL A 20 12.95 16.23 -13.68
CA VAL A 20 12.51 14.90 -14.10
C VAL A 20 12.26 14.93 -15.61
N HIS A 21 13.15 14.32 -16.38
CA HIS A 21 12.87 14.00 -17.78
C HIS A 21 11.75 12.96 -17.83
N VAL A 22 10.54 13.40 -18.17
CA VAL A 22 9.46 12.50 -18.54
C VAL A 22 9.69 12.11 -19.99
N ASN A 23 10.39 10.99 -20.20
CA ASN A 23 10.40 10.39 -21.52
C ASN A 23 8.96 9.94 -21.83
N ALA A 24 8.38 10.52 -22.88
CA ALA A 24 7.17 9.98 -23.47
C ALA A 24 7.51 8.56 -23.94
N VAL A 25 6.90 7.55 -23.29
CA VAL A 25 7.02 6.17 -23.74
C VAL A 25 6.12 6.05 -24.96
N ASP A 26 6.73 5.87 -26.14
CA ASP A 26 6.00 5.59 -27.36
C ASP A 26 5.09 4.37 -27.15
N TYR A 27 3.82 4.52 -27.49
CA TYR A 27 2.82 3.46 -27.42
C TYR A 27 3.23 2.34 -28.38
N VAL A 28 3.83 1.28 -27.85
CA VAL A 28 4.13 0.06 -28.61
C VAL A 28 2.80 -0.66 -28.87
N PRO A 29 2.38 -0.84 -30.13
CA PRO A 29 1.19 -1.62 -30.45
C PRO A 29 1.40 -3.05 -29.95
N ARG A 30 0.56 -3.50 -29.02
CA ARG A 30 0.53 -4.91 -28.65
C ARG A 30 -0.11 -5.66 -29.82
N ASN A 31 0.67 -6.46 -30.54
CA ASN A 31 0.13 -7.55 -31.35
C ASN A 31 -0.67 -8.46 -30.40
N ILE A 32 -2.00 -8.41 -30.49
CA ILE A 32 -2.91 -9.24 -29.70
C ILE A 32 -3.01 -10.59 -30.40
N ASP A 33 -1.91 -11.34 -30.35
CA ASP A 33 -1.94 -12.80 -30.27
C ASP A 33 -1.33 -13.14 -28.91
N ILE A 34 -1.97 -12.66 -27.84
CA ILE A 34 -1.68 -13.18 -26.51
C ILE A 34 -2.34 -14.55 -26.49
N GLU A 35 -1.55 -15.62 -26.64
CA GLU A 35 -2.02 -16.96 -26.35
C GLU A 35 -2.79 -16.91 -25.02
N HIS A 36 -4.10 -17.17 -25.06
CA HIS A 36 -5.01 -17.13 -23.92
C HIS A 36 -4.76 -18.32 -22.97
N LEU A 37 -3.50 -18.50 -22.57
CA LEU A 37 -3.10 -19.48 -21.58
C LEU A 37 -3.62 -19.01 -20.23
N SER A 38 -4.49 -19.84 -19.64
CA SER A 38 -4.93 -19.66 -18.26
C SER A 38 -3.71 -19.51 -17.34
N LYS A 39 -3.83 -18.62 -16.36
CA LYS A 39 -2.79 -18.32 -15.36
C LYS A 39 -3.37 -18.54 -13.98
N ASN A 40 -2.54 -18.98 -13.04
CA ASN A 40 -2.93 -19.11 -11.65
C ASN A 40 -2.57 -17.82 -10.89
N ILE A 41 -3.59 -17.10 -10.42
CA ILE A 41 -3.44 -15.77 -9.81
C ILE A 41 -3.77 -15.88 -8.32
N LEU A 42 -2.90 -15.36 -7.47
CA LEU A 42 -3.13 -15.27 -6.04
C LEU A 42 -3.49 -13.84 -5.66
N VAL A 43 -4.68 -13.66 -5.08
CA VAL A 43 -5.14 -12.39 -4.50
C VAL A 43 -4.90 -12.46 -3.00
N GLY A 44 -4.06 -11.58 -2.45
CA GLY A 44 -3.64 -11.60 -1.06
C GLY A 44 -4.03 -10.33 -0.31
N SER A 45 -4.71 -10.48 0.83
CA SER A 45 -4.92 -9.39 1.81
C SER A 45 -4.94 -9.97 3.22
N TYR A 46 -3.99 -9.61 4.08
CA TYR A 46 -3.91 -10.17 5.43
C TYR A 46 -5.04 -9.70 6.33
N ILE A 47 -5.23 -8.38 6.47
CA ILE A 47 -6.28 -7.82 7.33
C ILE A 47 -7.66 -8.27 6.82
N GLY A 48 -7.81 -8.30 5.50
CA GLY A 48 -9.09 -8.49 4.85
C GLY A 48 -10.03 -7.32 5.12
N GLY A 49 -11.33 -7.58 5.05
CA GLY A 49 -12.36 -6.56 5.18
C GLY A 49 -12.89 -6.08 3.84
N ARG A 50 -14.17 -5.68 3.83
CA ARG A 50 -14.90 -5.39 2.59
C ARG A 50 -14.30 -4.23 1.81
N SER A 51 -13.77 -3.20 2.48
CA SER A 51 -13.19 -2.01 1.84
C SER A 51 -11.90 -2.29 1.07
N HIS A 52 -11.20 -3.40 1.34
CA HIS A 52 -10.00 -3.82 0.59
C HIS A 52 -10.33 -4.96 -0.37
N LEU A 53 -11.04 -5.97 0.13
CA LEU A 53 -11.29 -7.19 -0.64
C LEU A 53 -12.29 -6.97 -1.77
N LYS A 54 -13.35 -6.18 -1.58
CA LYS A 54 -14.35 -5.99 -2.63
C LYS A 54 -13.75 -5.48 -3.96
N PRO A 55 -13.00 -4.36 -3.99
CA PRO A 55 -12.45 -3.86 -5.26
C PRO A 55 -11.40 -4.81 -5.85
N MET A 56 -10.60 -5.48 -5.01
CA MET A 56 -9.67 -6.53 -5.48
C MET A 56 -10.41 -7.72 -6.11
N LEU A 57 -11.56 -8.10 -5.56
CA LEU A 57 -12.36 -9.22 -6.04
C LEU A 57 -13.21 -8.86 -7.26
N ASP A 58 -13.65 -7.61 -7.40
CA ASP A 58 -14.28 -7.13 -8.64
C ASP A 58 -13.29 -7.23 -9.82
N VAL A 59 -12.00 -6.94 -9.60
CA VAL A 59 -10.93 -7.22 -10.58
C VAL A 59 -10.73 -8.71 -10.78
N ALA A 60 -10.74 -9.51 -9.70
CA ALA A 60 -10.61 -10.97 -9.79
C ALA A 60 -11.71 -11.61 -10.63
N THR A 61 -12.96 -11.15 -10.52
CA THR A 61 -14.09 -11.64 -11.33
C THR A 61 -13.81 -11.48 -12.82
N ILE A 62 -13.34 -10.30 -13.24
CA ILE A 62 -12.98 -10.05 -14.64
C ILE A 62 -11.86 -11.01 -15.11
N LEU A 63 -10.89 -11.32 -14.24
CA LEU A 63 -9.81 -12.26 -14.55
C LEU A 63 -10.33 -13.70 -14.65
N ILE A 64 -11.27 -14.10 -13.80
CA ILE A 64 -11.94 -15.41 -13.86
C ILE A 64 -12.75 -15.53 -15.15
N GLU A 65 -13.54 -14.51 -15.51
CA GLU A 65 -14.31 -14.46 -16.76
C GLU A 65 -13.42 -14.56 -18.01
N ARG A 66 -12.17 -14.09 -17.92
CA ARG A 66 -11.15 -14.24 -18.96
C ARG A 66 -10.43 -15.59 -18.97
N GLY A 67 -10.87 -16.53 -18.12
CA GLY A 67 -10.36 -17.90 -18.08
C GLY A 67 -9.15 -18.12 -17.17
N HIS A 68 -8.81 -17.18 -16.28
CA HIS A 68 -7.74 -17.37 -15.30
C HIS A 68 -8.25 -18.04 -14.02
N ASN A 69 -7.39 -18.81 -13.36
CA ASN A 69 -7.69 -19.44 -12.08
C ASN A 69 -7.29 -18.49 -10.95
N VAL A 70 -8.25 -18.00 -10.17
CA VAL A 70 -7.95 -17.08 -9.06
C VAL A 70 -8.15 -17.76 -7.71
N THR A 71 -7.16 -17.61 -6.83
CA THR A 71 -7.22 -18.05 -5.42
C THR A 71 -7.07 -16.85 -4.51
N LEU A 72 -8.01 -16.68 -3.57
CA LEU A 72 -7.95 -15.68 -2.51
C LEU A 72 -7.23 -16.25 -1.29
N LEU A 73 -6.24 -15.52 -0.77
CA LEU A 73 -5.59 -15.81 0.51
C LEU A 73 -5.81 -14.63 1.47
N THR A 74 -6.67 -14.82 2.46
CA THR A 74 -7.05 -13.76 3.42
C THR A 74 -7.39 -14.30 4.81
N SER A 75 -7.39 -13.45 5.83
CA SER A 75 -7.83 -13.82 7.18
C SER A 75 -9.34 -13.99 7.27
N GLY A 76 -9.77 -14.91 8.12
CA GLY A 76 -11.17 -15.27 8.28
C GLY A 76 -11.73 -16.08 7.12
N LYS A 77 -13.06 -16.15 7.06
CA LYS A 77 -13.82 -16.56 5.88
C LYS A 77 -14.42 -15.29 5.31
N TYR A 78 -14.04 -14.92 4.10
CA TYR A 78 -14.69 -13.82 3.42
C TYR A 78 -15.92 -14.42 2.74
N GLU A 79 -17.03 -14.44 3.48
CA GLU A 79 -18.31 -14.93 2.99
C GLU A 79 -19.14 -13.78 2.39
N PRO A 80 -18.91 -13.45 1.12
CA PRO A 80 -19.99 -13.04 0.24
C PRO A 80 -20.06 -14.06 -0.89
N SER A 81 -20.35 -15.31 -0.53
CA SER A 81 -20.49 -16.45 -1.47
C SER A 81 -21.54 -16.20 -2.55
N SER A 82 -22.45 -15.25 -2.35
CA SER A 82 -23.39 -14.77 -3.38
C SER A 82 -22.76 -13.80 -4.39
N GLU A 83 -21.79 -12.97 -4.00
CA GLU A 83 -21.17 -11.98 -4.89
C GLU A 83 -20.06 -12.60 -5.74
N TYR A 84 -19.31 -13.58 -5.21
CA TYR A 84 -18.19 -14.22 -5.92
C TYR A 84 -18.30 -15.76 -5.86
N PRO A 85 -19.32 -16.36 -6.48
CA PRO A 85 -19.54 -17.80 -6.43
C PRO A 85 -18.34 -18.54 -7.07
N GLY A 86 -17.87 -19.60 -6.41
CA GLY A 86 -16.80 -20.45 -6.93
C GLY A 86 -15.37 -19.95 -6.72
N LEU A 87 -15.17 -18.77 -6.11
CA LEU A 87 -13.83 -18.29 -5.75
C LEU A 87 -13.19 -19.22 -4.71
N LYS A 88 -12.03 -19.79 -5.04
CA LYS A 88 -11.25 -20.59 -4.10
C LYS A 88 -10.63 -19.68 -3.04
N GLN A 89 -10.99 -19.87 -1.77
CA GLN A 89 -10.36 -19.17 -0.64
C GLN A 89 -9.49 -20.12 0.18
N ILE A 90 -8.29 -19.68 0.53
CA ILE A 90 -7.43 -20.24 1.57
C ILE A 90 -7.38 -19.22 2.73
N THR A 91 -7.43 -19.70 3.97
CA THR A 91 -7.47 -18.81 5.14
C THR A 91 -6.08 -18.60 5.75
N LEU A 92 -5.75 -17.35 6.09
CA LEU A 92 -4.56 -16.99 6.86
C LEU A 92 -4.75 -17.19 8.37
N GLY A 93 -5.96 -17.46 8.84
CA GLY A 93 -6.29 -17.60 10.26
C GLY A 93 -7.65 -16.98 10.60
N PRO A 94 -7.94 -16.72 11.89
CA PRO A 94 -9.18 -16.06 12.29
C PRO A 94 -9.27 -14.63 11.73
N ILE A 95 -10.50 -14.08 11.68
CA ILE A 95 -10.74 -12.69 11.26
C ILE A 95 -9.90 -11.74 12.12
N VAL A 96 -9.16 -10.84 11.49
CA VAL A 96 -8.46 -9.75 12.17
C VAL A 96 -9.51 -8.73 12.62
N THR A 97 -9.81 -8.71 13.93
CA THR A 97 -10.75 -7.74 14.50
C THR A 97 -10.01 -6.70 15.32
N PHE A 98 -10.30 -5.43 15.08
CA PHE A 98 -9.76 -4.32 15.87
C PHE A 98 -10.58 -4.01 17.13
N LYS A 99 -11.71 -4.73 17.34
CA LYS A 99 -12.71 -4.46 18.40
C LYS A 99 -12.16 -4.51 19.82
N ASN A 100 -11.11 -5.29 20.09
CA ASN A 100 -10.51 -5.39 21.43
C ASN A 100 -9.38 -4.38 21.67
N ASN A 101 -8.95 -3.64 20.65
CA ASN A 101 -7.95 -2.61 20.82
C ASN A 101 -8.67 -1.28 21.06
N LYS A 102 -8.87 -0.91 22.34
CA LYS A 102 -9.53 0.34 22.77
C LYS A 102 -8.91 1.62 22.16
N ARG A 103 -7.78 1.50 21.45
CA ARG A 103 -7.03 2.56 20.77
C ARG A 103 -7.31 2.68 19.27
N MET A 104 -7.91 1.68 18.61
CA MET A 104 -8.30 1.74 17.19
C MET A 104 -9.80 1.96 17.09
N ASN A 105 -10.20 3.23 17.05
CA ASN A 105 -11.58 3.57 16.72
C ASN A 105 -11.72 3.63 15.21
N ILE A 106 -12.28 2.58 14.62
CA ILE A 106 -12.52 2.44 13.16
C ILE A 106 -13.49 3.49 12.59
N HIS A 107 -14.13 4.30 13.45
CA HIS A 107 -15.01 5.40 13.09
C HIS A 107 -14.37 6.79 13.26
N LYS A 108 -13.10 6.86 13.66
CA LYS A 108 -12.31 8.10 13.68
C LYS A 108 -11.23 8.02 12.60
N ASP A 109 -10.81 9.17 12.08
CA ASP A 109 -9.66 9.28 11.19
C ASP A 109 -8.47 8.51 11.79
N ILE A 110 -7.94 7.56 11.04
CA ILE A 110 -6.78 6.78 11.46
C ILE A 110 -5.56 7.69 11.31
N ASP A 111 -5.02 8.16 12.43
CA ASP A 111 -3.74 8.87 12.45
C ASP A 111 -2.57 7.88 12.28
N TYR A 112 -1.36 8.42 12.13
CA TYR A 112 -0.14 7.63 12.02
C TYR A 112 0.11 6.65 13.20
N ARG A 113 -0.50 6.87 14.38
CA ARG A 113 -0.37 5.96 15.54
C ARG A 113 -1.29 4.77 15.39
N GLY A 114 -2.50 4.96 14.86
CA GLY A 114 -3.39 3.87 14.48
C GLY A 114 -2.76 3.00 13.39
N LEU A 115 -2.13 3.62 12.38
CA LEU A 115 -1.38 2.91 11.35
C LEU A 115 -0.19 2.13 11.92
N LEU A 116 0.56 2.70 12.87
CA LEU A 116 1.66 1.98 13.53
C LEU A 116 1.17 0.72 14.25
N GLN A 117 0.06 0.80 15.00
CA GLN A 117 -0.49 -0.36 15.69
C GLN A 117 -0.88 -1.47 14.71
N LEU A 118 -1.42 -1.09 13.55
CA LEU A 118 -1.72 -2.02 12.47
C LEU A 118 -0.44 -2.72 11.99
N MET A 119 0.60 -1.96 11.69
CA MET A 119 1.90 -2.47 11.24
C MET A 119 2.56 -3.39 12.29
N GLU A 120 2.43 -3.08 13.57
CA GLU A 120 2.95 -3.93 14.65
C GLU A 120 2.23 -5.28 14.72
N LEU A 121 0.90 -5.28 14.54
CA LEU A 121 0.09 -6.51 14.50
C LEU A 121 0.50 -7.40 13.34
N THR A 122 0.70 -6.83 12.14
CA THR A 122 1.09 -7.60 10.95
C THR A 122 2.52 -8.12 11.06
N THR A 123 3.43 -7.35 11.65
CA THR A 123 4.81 -7.77 11.94
C THR A 123 4.85 -8.96 12.90
N ALA A 124 4.00 -8.98 13.93
CA ALA A 124 3.99 -10.04 14.93
C ALA A 124 3.70 -11.43 14.33
N VAL A 125 2.89 -11.47 13.26
CA VAL A 125 2.52 -12.72 12.56
C VAL A 125 3.24 -12.91 11.23
N TYR A 126 4.19 -12.03 10.89
CA TYR A 126 4.85 -12.01 9.58
C TYR A 126 5.39 -13.37 9.16
N LYS A 127 6.16 -14.05 10.03
CA LYS A 127 6.80 -15.34 9.71
C LYS A 127 5.77 -16.41 9.33
N ILE A 128 4.67 -16.46 10.08
CA ILE A 128 3.58 -17.41 9.88
C ILE A 128 2.88 -17.14 8.54
N ASN A 129 2.55 -15.88 8.29
CA ASN A 129 1.88 -15.49 7.04
C ASN A 129 2.78 -15.69 5.82
N TYR A 130 4.07 -15.37 5.92
CA TYR A 130 5.04 -15.58 4.85
C TYR A 130 5.08 -17.04 4.40
N GLU A 131 5.19 -17.98 5.34
CA GLU A 131 5.20 -19.41 4.98
C GLU A 131 3.85 -19.86 4.42
N LYS A 132 2.71 -19.32 4.89
CA LYS A 132 1.40 -19.61 4.30
C LYS A 132 1.27 -19.10 2.86
N PHE A 133 1.70 -17.87 2.59
CA PHE A 133 1.74 -17.32 1.23
C PHE A 133 2.63 -18.16 0.32
N LYS A 134 3.84 -18.50 0.77
CA LYS A 134 4.80 -19.31 0.03
C LYS A 134 4.29 -20.72 -0.24
N HIS A 135 3.64 -21.34 0.74
CA HIS A 135 3.02 -22.66 0.58
C HIS A 135 1.88 -22.62 -0.44
N ALA A 136 0.92 -21.71 -0.27
CA ALA A 136 -0.18 -21.52 -1.21
C ALA A 136 0.32 -21.23 -2.63
N ALA A 137 1.37 -20.41 -2.76
CA ALA A 137 1.95 -20.08 -4.05
C ALA A 137 2.53 -21.30 -4.77
N LYS A 138 3.25 -22.17 -4.04
CA LYS A 138 3.85 -23.38 -4.60
C LYS A 138 2.82 -24.44 -4.93
N GLU A 139 1.90 -24.72 -4.01
CA GLU A 139 0.87 -25.75 -4.21
C GLU A 139 -0.07 -25.44 -5.37
N ASN A 140 -0.39 -24.16 -5.57
CA ASN A 140 -1.32 -23.72 -6.61
C ASN A 140 -0.61 -23.26 -7.90
N ASN A 141 0.71 -23.47 -8.01
CA ASN A 141 1.52 -23.07 -9.16
C ASN A 141 1.26 -21.62 -9.60
N ILE A 142 1.32 -20.68 -8.65
CA ILE A 142 0.95 -19.29 -8.88
C ILE A 142 1.91 -18.62 -9.88
N ASP A 143 1.32 -17.92 -10.85
CA ASP A 143 1.98 -17.16 -11.91
C ASP A 143 2.02 -15.66 -11.62
N LEU A 144 1.02 -15.13 -10.92
CA LEU A 144 0.86 -13.70 -10.63
C LEU A 144 0.32 -13.49 -9.22
N PHE A 145 0.86 -12.49 -8.52
CA PHE A 145 0.33 -12.03 -7.24
C PHE A 145 -0.39 -10.70 -7.42
N ILE A 146 -1.53 -10.55 -6.75
CA ILE A 146 -2.21 -9.27 -6.53
C ILE A 146 -2.28 -9.09 -5.02
N CYS A 147 -1.42 -8.21 -4.49
CA CYS A 147 -1.25 -8.03 -3.06
C CYS A 147 -1.81 -6.69 -2.62
N ASP A 148 -2.65 -6.70 -1.59
CA ASP A 148 -2.98 -5.50 -0.83
C ASP A 148 -1.67 -4.83 -0.39
N ALA A 149 -1.51 -3.54 -0.69
CA ALA A 149 -0.30 -2.80 -0.38
C ALA A 149 -0.25 -2.37 1.10
N LEU A 150 -1.38 -2.40 1.80
CA LEU A 150 -1.46 -2.05 3.21
C LEU A 150 -1.32 -3.29 4.10
N ALA A 151 -0.25 -3.31 4.91
CA ALA A 151 -0.05 -4.29 5.99
C ALA A 151 -0.07 -5.76 5.53
N ASN A 152 0.43 -6.02 4.32
CA ASN A 152 0.47 -7.34 3.72
C ASN A 152 1.81 -7.61 3.01
N GLU A 153 2.88 -7.15 3.63
CA GLU A 153 4.27 -7.32 3.22
C GLU A 153 4.63 -8.78 2.90
N PRO A 154 4.15 -9.80 3.65
CA PRO A 154 4.42 -11.20 3.30
C PRO A 154 4.01 -11.59 1.88
N CYS A 155 2.91 -11.05 1.35
CA CYS A 155 2.45 -11.35 -0.02
C CYS A 155 3.45 -10.84 -1.05
N ILE A 156 3.89 -9.60 -0.89
CA ILE A 156 4.83 -8.92 -1.78
C ILE A 156 6.21 -9.58 -1.71
N ASP A 157 6.69 -9.87 -0.49
CA ASP A 157 8.01 -10.46 -0.27
C ASP A 157 8.09 -11.90 -0.80
N VAL A 158 7.03 -12.69 -0.65
CA VAL A 158 6.95 -14.04 -1.26
C VAL A 158 6.99 -13.96 -2.78
N ALA A 159 6.20 -13.08 -3.39
CA ALA A 159 6.17 -12.92 -4.84
C ALA A 159 7.55 -12.58 -5.38
N ASN A 160 8.21 -11.58 -4.78
CA ASN A 160 9.56 -11.16 -5.15
C ASN A 160 10.60 -12.28 -4.96
N ASN A 161 10.57 -13.00 -3.83
CA ASN A 161 11.51 -14.10 -3.59
C ASN A 161 11.29 -15.31 -4.52
N LEU A 162 10.06 -15.53 -4.98
CA LEU A 162 9.74 -16.54 -5.99
C LEU A 162 9.99 -16.06 -7.43
N ASN A 163 10.48 -14.83 -7.61
CA ASN A 163 10.62 -14.16 -8.90
C ASN A 163 9.32 -14.16 -9.72
N LYS A 164 8.19 -13.94 -9.04
CA LYS A 164 6.86 -13.84 -9.64
C LYS A 164 6.44 -12.38 -9.73
N PRO A 165 5.77 -11.96 -10.82
CA PRO A 165 5.23 -10.62 -10.92
C PRO A 165 4.24 -10.36 -9.79
N VAL A 166 4.27 -9.14 -9.27
CA VAL A 166 3.37 -8.70 -8.19
C VAL A 166 2.74 -7.37 -8.55
N VAL A 167 1.40 -7.34 -8.48
CA VAL A 167 0.58 -6.15 -8.58
C VAL A 167 0.27 -5.68 -7.16
N GLY A 168 0.71 -4.48 -6.81
CA GLY A 168 0.27 -3.82 -5.58
C GLY A 168 -1.15 -3.29 -5.77
N PHE A 169 -2.03 -3.51 -4.82
CA PHE A 169 -3.40 -2.99 -4.83
C PHE A 169 -3.61 -2.12 -3.60
N THR A 170 -4.08 -0.89 -3.78
CA THR A 170 -4.42 -0.02 -2.64
C THR A 170 -5.76 0.64 -2.86
N THR A 171 -6.53 0.78 -1.79
CA THR A 171 -7.77 1.56 -1.75
C THR A 171 -7.56 2.92 -1.10
N TYR A 172 -6.35 3.16 -0.58
CA TYR A 172 -5.96 4.44 0.01
C TYR A 172 -4.94 5.16 -0.87
N MET A 173 -5.37 6.33 -1.35
CA MET A 173 -4.55 7.30 -2.07
C MET A 173 -3.49 7.98 -1.20
N GLN A 174 -3.62 7.87 0.13
CA GLN A 174 -2.77 8.53 1.13
C GLN A 174 -1.41 7.86 1.31
N ILE A 175 -1.24 6.64 0.79
CA ILE A 175 0.05 5.90 0.82
C ILE A 175 0.89 6.24 -0.43
N MET A 176 0.32 6.99 -1.38
CA MET A 176 1.03 7.51 -2.56
C MET A 176 1.71 8.82 -2.26
N ASP A 177 2.62 9.25 -3.16
CA ASP A 177 3.31 10.53 -3.08
C ASP A 177 2.38 11.68 -2.64
N PRO A 178 2.77 12.45 -1.61
CA PRO A 178 1.96 13.55 -1.12
C PRO A 178 1.76 14.58 -2.24
N LYS A 179 0.50 14.86 -2.55
CA LYS A 179 0.12 15.92 -3.50
C LYS A 179 -0.60 17.05 -2.74
N PRO A 180 -0.38 18.33 -3.08
CA PRO A 180 -0.94 19.46 -2.35
C PRO A 180 -2.46 19.49 -2.23
N TYR A 181 -3.18 18.78 -3.10
CA TYR A 181 -4.64 18.73 -3.11
C TYR A 181 -5.21 17.50 -2.40
N LYS A 182 -4.37 16.59 -1.87
CA LYS A 182 -4.81 15.38 -1.17
C LYS A 182 -4.85 15.62 0.33
N SER A 183 -5.98 15.32 0.95
CA SER A 183 -6.08 15.24 2.41
C SER A 183 -5.32 14.03 2.91
N ASP A 184 -4.33 14.25 3.76
CA ASP A 184 -3.63 13.18 4.47
C ASP A 184 -4.00 13.18 5.96
N PRO A 185 -5.02 12.40 6.38
CA PRO A 185 -5.39 12.25 7.78
C PRO A 185 -4.27 11.61 8.62
N LEU A 186 -3.28 10.93 8.02
CA LEU A 186 -2.13 10.39 8.76
C LEU A 186 -1.31 11.52 9.39
N MET A 187 -1.23 12.66 8.70
CA MET A 187 -0.48 13.83 9.15
C MET A 187 -1.24 14.68 10.17
N GLY A 188 -2.57 14.57 10.23
CA GLY A 188 -3.40 15.46 11.07
C GLY A 188 -3.20 16.94 10.71
N CYS A 189 -3.02 17.22 9.42
CA CYS A 189 -2.74 18.54 8.86
C CYS A 189 -3.80 18.88 7.81
N ASN A 190 -4.09 20.18 7.66
CA ASN A 190 -5.00 20.63 6.63
C ASN A 190 -4.40 20.43 5.23
N ILE A 191 -5.26 20.14 4.25
CA ILE A 191 -4.87 19.90 2.85
C ILE A 191 -4.08 21.09 2.31
N SER A 192 -4.62 22.29 2.51
CA SER A 192 -3.94 23.54 2.19
C SER A 192 -3.41 24.18 3.46
N LEU A 193 -2.15 24.59 3.41
CA LEU A 193 -1.50 25.37 4.44
C LEU A 193 -1.50 26.88 4.13
N GLU A 194 -2.19 27.31 3.06
CA GLU A 194 -2.18 28.70 2.57
C GLU A 194 -2.73 29.71 3.58
N ASN A 195 -3.70 29.29 4.39
CA ASN A 195 -4.34 30.11 5.41
C ASN A 195 -3.90 29.74 6.83
N GLU A 196 -2.93 28.82 6.96
CA GLU A 196 -2.40 28.38 8.25
C GLU A 196 -1.34 29.34 8.79
N SER A 197 -1.25 29.39 10.13
CA SER A 197 -0.20 30.13 10.82
C SER A 197 1.20 29.62 10.44
N LEU A 198 2.22 30.47 10.59
CA LEU A 198 3.62 30.06 10.37
C LEU A 198 4.00 28.83 11.20
N PHE A 199 3.52 28.76 12.44
CA PHE A 199 3.79 27.62 13.32
C PHE A 199 3.13 26.33 12.83
N GLU A 200 1.87 26.38 12.37
CA GLU A 200 1.19 25.21 11.81
C GLU A 200 1.87 24.72 10.52
N ARG A 201 2.31 25.63 9.66
CA ARG A 201 3.12 25.30 8.48
C ARG A 201 4.41 24.57 8.87
N PHE A 202 5.14 25.11 9.85
CA PHE A 202 6.37 24.51 10.35
C PHE A 202 6.12 23.14 10.99
N ARG A 203 5.06 23.00 11.79
CA ARG A 203 4.66 21.73 12.39
C ARG A 203 4.37 20.69 11.31
N CYS A 204 3.52 21.01 10.34
CA CYS A 204 3.08 20.08 9.31
C CYS A 204 4.17 19.71 8.29
N THR A 205 5.07 20.64 7.99
CA THR A 205 6.11 20.44 6.96
C THR A 205 7.37 19.77 7.52
N LEU A 206 7.71 20.01 8.80
CA LEU A 206 8.97 19.53 9.39
C LEU A 206 8.76 18.65 10.61
N ILE A 207 8.05 19.14 11.63
CA ILE A 207 7.93 18.42 12.92
C ILE A 207 7.18 17.10 12.73
N GLN A 208 6.04 17.14 12.03
CA GLN A 208 5.15 15.99 11.87
C GLN A 208 5.82 14.86 11.07
N PRO A 209 6.46 15.10 9.90
CA PRO A 209 7.21 14.05 9.20
C PRO A 209 8.33 13.45 10.06
N LEU A 210 9.07 14.26 10.82
CA LEU A 210 10.13 13.78 11.70
C LEU A 210 9.59 12.91 12.83
N GLN A 211 8.46 13.30 13.43
CA GLN A 211 7.80 12.49 14.46
C GLN A 211 7.31 11.15 13.90
N ILE A 212 6.73 11.15 12.70
CA ILE A 212 6.28 9.92 12.03
C ILE A 212 7.49 9.02 11.73
N ALA A 213 8.56 9.57 11.14
CA ALA A 213 9.78 8.81 10.87
C ALA A 213 10.39 8.21 12.14
N TYR A 214 10.43 8.99 13.24
CA TYR A 214 10.92 8.52 14.53
C TYR A 214 10.07 7.36 15.09
N VAL A 215 8.75 7.47 14.97
CA VAL A 215 7.80 6.47 15.48
C VAL A 215 7.78 5.19 14.63
N PHE A 216 7.91 5.30 13.30
CA PHE A 216 7.92 4.14 12.39
C PHE A 216 9.30 3.46 12.29
N GLY A 217 10.39 4.15 12.62
CA GLY A 217 11.75 3.61 12.53
C GLY A 217 11.97 2.29 13.28
N PRO A 218 11.50 2.12 14.53
CA PRO A 218 11.57 0.84 15.24
C PRO A 218 10.83 -0.31 14.53
N PHE A 219 9.63 -0.06 14.00
CA PHE A 219 8.87 -1.04 13.23
C PHE A 219 9.64 -1.48 11.97
N ALA A 220 10.14 -0.51 11.20
CA ALA A 220 10.87 -0.78 9.96
C ALA A 220 12.13 -1.64 10.22
N ARG A 221 12.87 -1.34 11.29
CA ARG A 221 14.03 -2.14 11.71
C ARG A 221 13.64 -3.57 12.08
N ARG A 222 12.60 -3.74 12.89
CA ARG A 222 12.12 -5.07 13.31
C ARG A 222 11.70 -5.92 12.11
N LEU A 223 11.01 -5.34 11.14
CA LEU A 223 10.62 -6.05 9.92
C LEU A 223 11.85 -6.44 9.08
N SER A 224 12.86 -5.56 8.98
CA SER A 224 14.15 -5.89 8.35
C SER A 224 14.84 -7.05 9.05
N ASP A 225 14.96 -7.02 10.38
CA ASP A 225 15.59 -8.09 11.16
C ASP A 225 14.89 -9.44 10.93
N ILE A 226 13.56 -9.45 10.84
CA ILE A 226 12.78 -10.65 10.55
C ILE A 226 13.08 -11.17 9.13
N ARG A 227 13.16 -10.27 8.14
CA ARG A 227 13.50 -10.63 6.74
C ARG A 227 14.90 -11.22 6.66
N ASP A 228 15.87 -10.60 7.33
CA ASP A 228 17.26 -11.06 7.36
C ASP A 228 17.38 -12.44 8.01
N GLN A 229 16.69 -12.67 9.14
CA GLN A 229 16.60 -13.99 9.79
C GLN A 229 16.02 -15.09 8.89
N MET A 230 15.18 -14.71 7.93
CA MET A 230 14.54 -15.63 6.98
C MET A 230 15.27 -15.71 5.64
N ASN A 231 16.43 -15.04 5.50
CA ASN A 231 17.18 -14.89 4.24
C ASN A 231 16.32 -14.33 3.10
N ILE A 232 15.37 -13.46 3.42
CA ILE A 232 14.53 -12.76 2.45
C ILE A 232 15.33 -11.56 1.96
N LYS A 233 15.49 -11.44 0.64
CA LYS A 233 16.15 -10.26 0.07
C LYS A 233 15.29 -9.04 0.41
N SER A 234 15.77 -8.22 1.34
CA SER A 234 15.14 -6.93 1.61
C SER A 234 15.16 -6.12 0.32
N VAL A 235 13.99 -5.66 -0.10
CA VAL A 235 13.89 -4.71 -1.19
C VAL A 235 14.46 -3.39 -0.66
N SER A 236 15.77 -3.21 -0.83
CA SER A 236 16.42 -1.92 -0.62
C SER A 236 15.78 -0.89 -1.57
N GLY A 237 15.00 0.02 -1.00
CA GLY A 237 14.28 1.06 -1.74
C GLY A 237 13.13 1.65 -0.93
N LYS A 238 12.76 2.91 -1.21
CA LYS A 238 11.62 3.60 -0.59
C LYS A 238 10.25 2.98 -0.92
N GLU A 239 10.17 1.99 -1.81
CA GLU A 239 8.92 1.40 -2.26
C GLU A 239 9.01 -0.13 -2.39
N PRO A 240 7.92 -0.85 -2.10
CA PRO A 240 7.81 -2.26 -2.47
C PRO A 240 7.97 -2.39 -3.98
N LYS A 241 8.89 -3.26 -4.44
CA LYS A 241 9.03 -3.58 -5.86
C LYS A 241 7.77 -4.30 -6.33
N VAL A 242 6.82 -3.53 -6.84
CA VAL A 242 5.65 -4.02 -7.57
C VAL A 242 5.84 -3.78 -9.05
N SER A 243 5.41 -4.74 -9.87
CA SER A 243 5.46 -4.63 -11.34
C SER A 243 4.40 -3.67 -11.86
N LEU A 244 3.30 -3.53 -11.13
CA LEU A 244 2.17 -2.66 -11.44
C LEU A 244 1.51 -2.27 -10.11
N ALA A 245 0.98 -1.04 -10.03
CA ALA A 245 0.12 -0.62 -8.94
C ALA A 245 -1.29 -0.37 -9.47
N LEU A 246 -2.30 -0.95 -8.81
CA LEU A 246 -3.71 -0.65 -9.00
C LEU A 246 -4.20 0.13 -7.79
N ILE A 247 -4.90 1.22 -8.06
CA ILE A 247 -5.48 2.08 -7.03
C ILE A 247 -6.97 2.10 -7.27
N ASP A 248 -7.76 1.75 -6.25
CA ASP A 248 -9.22 1.87 -6.30
C ASP A 248 -9.61 3.35 -6.18
N THR A 249 -9.52 4.05 -7.30
CA THR A 249 -9.88 5.45 -7.43
C THR A 249 -10.27 5.76 -8.86
N PHE A 250 -10.91 6.91 -9.05
CA PHE A 250 -11.15 7.47 -10.37
C PHE A 250 -10.50 8.86 -10.40
N PHE A 251 -9.71 9.12 -11.45
CA PHE A 251 -9.04 10.41 -11.60
C PHE A 251 -10.06 11.55 -11.57
N GLY A 252 -9.88 12.50 -10.66
CA GLY A 252 -10.80 13.62 -10.44
C GLY A 252 -11.92 13.39 -9.41
N PHE A 253 -12.04 12.17 -8.85
CA PHE A 253 -12.96 11.85 -7.74
C PHE A 253 -12.22 11.41 -6.48
N GLU A 254 -10.94 11.78 -6.41
CA GLU A 254 -10.07 11.57 -5.27
C GLU A 254 -10.67 12.32 -4.09
N VAL A 255 -11.14 11.60 -3.07
CA VAL A 255 -11.90 12.20 -1.97
C VAL A 255 -11.05 13.26 -1.27
N ILE A 256 -11.45 14.53 -1.43
CA ILE A 256 -10.96 15.66 -0.65
C ILE A 256 -11.68 15.61 0.70
N TYR A 257 -11.05 15.07 1.74
CA TYR A 257 -11.59 15.22 3.10
C TYR A 257 -11.40 16.67 3.54
N ILE A 258 -12.43 17.50 3.36
CA ILE A 258 -12.52 18.78 4.04
C ILE A 258 -12.79 18.46 5.51
N LEU A 259 -11.78 18.61 6.37
CA LEU A 259 -11.95 18.57 7.82
C LEU A 259 -12.83 19.77 8.23
N ILE A 260 -14.14 19.60 8.19
CA ILE A 260 -15.08 20.55 8.80
C ILE A 260 -14.90 20.40 10.31
N LYS A 261 -14.04 21.24 10.90
CA LYS A 261 -14.04 21.45 12.35
C LYS A 261 -15.40 22.03 12.72
N ASN A 262 -16.28 21.20 13.25
CA ASN A 262 -17.44 21.67 13.99
C ASN A 262 -16.92 22.35 15.27
N TYR A 263 -16.90 23.67 15.25
CA TYR A 263 -16.76 24.47 16.46
C TYR A 263 -18.10 24.44 17.20
N ASN A 264 -18.18 23.66 18.29
CA ASN A 264 -19.15 23.87 19.37
C ASN A 264 -18.47 24.64 20.49
#